data_AF-D4DNT8-F1
#
_entry.id   AF-D4DNT8-F1
#
_cell.length_a   1.000
_cell.length_b   1.000
_cell.length_c   1.000
_cell.angle_alpha   90.00
_cell.angle_beta   90.00
_cell.angle_gamma   90.00
#
_symmetry.space_group_name_H-M   'P 1'
#
loop_
_entity.id
_entity.type
_entity.pdbx_description
1 polymer ?
#
loop_
_entity_poly.entity_id
_entity_poly.type
_entity_poly.pdbx_seq_one_letter_code
_entity_poly.pdbx_strand_id
1 'polypeptide(L)'
;MKMWTLLLALPLSMTAAAEPSYGGYSGHGGMTAYDIAPNVYEYHYDHGFTGEDAMGWKPELQFIWSRFGAAEACSLPYDSEAALAALQQKYGHDRFVHEINGVSFHAAQAKANANFCTPKRVQQLKRELSEINSRLKLK
;
A
#
# COMPACT_ATOMS: atom_id res chain seq x y z
N MET A 1 -48.80 5.80 -36.00
CA MET A 1 -47.48 6.40 -35.70
C MET A 1 -46.56 5.29 -35.22
N LYS A 2 -45.48 4.97 -35.94
CA LYS A 2 -44.51 3.91 -35.58
C LYS A 2 -43.25 4.60 -35.05
N MET A 3 -42.99 4.52 -33.75
CA MET A 3 -41.73 4.95 -33.14
C MET A 3 -40.69 3.85 -33.31
N TRP A 4 -39.56 4.19 -33.92
CA TRP A 4 -38.38 3.33 -34.01
C TRP A 4 -37.44 3.69 -32.86
N THR A 5 -37.13 2.72 -32.00
CA THR A 5 -36.15 2.87 -30.92
C THR A 5 -34.75 2.68 -31.51
N LEU A 6 -33.95 3.75 -31.55
CA LEU A 6 -32.52 3.66 -31.86
C LEU A 6 -31.76 3.25 -30.59
N LEU A 7 -31.14 2.06 -30.59
CA LEU A 7 -30.14 1.65 -29.60
C LEU A 7 -28.79 2.26 -29.98
N LEU A 8 -28.35 3.27 -29.24
CA LEU A 8 -26.99 3.81 -29.30
C LEU A 8 -26.04 2.87 -28.56
N ALA A 9 -25.25 2.10 -29.30
CA ALA A 9 -24.10 1.37 -28.76
C ALA A 9 -22.95 2.36 -28.53
N LEU A 10 -22.64 2.64 -27.26
CA LEU A 10 -21.47 3.43 -26.87
C LEU A 10 -20.22 2.53 -26.87
N PRO A 11 -19.13 2.90 -27.57
CA PRO A 11 -17.86 2.18 -27.47
C PRO A 11 -17.22 2.43 -26.11
N LEU A 12 -17.10 1.38 -25.30
CA LEU A 12 -16.26 1.36 -24.10
C LEU A 12 -14.79 1.50 -24.53
N SER A 13 -14.30 2.73 -24.54
CA SER A 13 -12.88 3.01 -24.69
C SER A 13 -12.19 2.64 -23.37
N MET A 14 -11.60 1.44 -23.30
CA MET A 14 -10.67 1.10 -22.23
C MET A 14 -9.36 1.87 -22.45
N THR A 15 -9.27 3.07 -21.91
CA THR A 15 -7.97 3.74 -21.73
C THR A 15 -7.17 2.91 -20.73
N ALA A 16 -6.16 2.21 -21.22
CA ALA A 16 -5.15 1.60 -20.35
C ALA A 16 -4.54 2.72 -19.49
N ALA A 17 -4.68 2.61 -18.17
CA ALA A 17 -4.04 3.54 -17.26
C ALA A 17 -2.53 3.50 -17.51
N ALA A 18 -1.91 4.66 -17.73
CA ALA A 18 -0.46 4.75 -17.82
C ALA A 18 0.15 4.17 -16.53
N GLU A 19 1.17 3.31 -16.69
CA GLU A 19 1.90 2.80 -15.53
C GLU A 19 2.57 3.95 -14.77
N PRO A 20 2.67 3.87 -13.43
CA PRO A 20 3.29 4.92 -12.64
C PRO A 20 4.72 5.18 -13.11
N SER A 21 5.08 6.46 -13.28
CA SER A 21 6.45 6.87 -13.59
C SER A 21 7.18 7.20 -12.29
N TYR A 22 8.14 6.36 -11.90
CA TYR A 22 8.95 6.56 -10.69
C TYR A 22 10.15 7.49 -10.93
N GLY A 23 10.06 8.41 -11.89
CA GLY A 23 11.15 9.33 -12.23
C GLY A 23 12.43 8.62 -12.71
N GLY A 24 12.31 7.44 -13.32
CA GLY A 24 13.46 6.64 -13.77
C GLY A 24 14.12 5.78 -12.69
N TYR A 25 13.60 5.76 -11.46
CA TYR A 25 14.08 4.83 -10.43
C TYR A 25 13.78 3.37 -10.82
N SER A 26 14.81 2.51 -10.73
CA SER A 26 14.80 1.13 -11.23
C SER A 26 14.85 0.06 -10.11
N GLY A 27 14.73 0.45 -8.84
CA GLY A 27 14.62 -0.50 -7.73
C GLY A 27 15.93 -0.98 -7.09
N HIS A 28 17.05 -0.32 -7.34
CA HIS A 28 18.33 -0.69 -6.72
C HIS A 28 18.47 -0.07 -5.31
N GLY A 29 18.69 -0.91 -4.29
CA GLY A 29 19.09 -0.44 -2.95
C GLY A 29 18.04 -0.53 -1.83
N GLY A 30 16.82 -1.03 -2.08
CA GLY A 30 15.78 -1.20 -1.04
C GLY A 30 15.39 0.11 -0.32
N MET A 31 14.82 0.02 0.88
CA MET A 31 14.59 1.17 1.79
C MET A 31 15.78 1.41 2.75
N THR A 32 17.01 1.30 2.26
CA THR A 32 18.21 1.41 3.10
C THR A 32 18.61 2.85 3.46
N ALA A 33 17.95 3.86 2.87
CA ALA A 33 18.13 5.26 3.20
C ALA A 33 17.19 5.70 4.34
N TYR A 34 17.67 6.59 5.22
CA TYR A 34 16.83 7.24 6.23
C TYR A 34 15.93 8.33 5.64
N ASP A 35 16.44 9.04 4.63
CA ASP A 35 15.66 10.00 3.83
C ASP A 35 15.24 9.31 2.52
N ILE A 36 13.96 8.93 2.44
CA ILE A 36 13.41 8.18 1.31
C ILE A 36 12.64 9.14 0.42
N ALA A 37 13.09 9.32 -0.81
CA ALA A 37 12.36 10.12 -1.79
C ALA A 37 10.99 9.49 -2.07
N PRO A 38 9.91 10.29 -2.24
CA PRO A 38 8.56 9.75 -2.42
C PRO A 38 8.41 8.75 -3.58
N ASN A 39 9.09 8.98 -4.70
CA ASN A 39 9.07 8.07 -5.85
C ASN A 39 9.78 6.73 -5.59
N VAL A 40 10.79 6.72 -4.72
CA VAL A 40 11.49 5.50 -4.29
C VAL A 40 10.58 4.67 -3.39
N TYR A 41 9.93 5.31 -2.42
CA TYR A 41 8.94 4.65 -1.57
C TYR A 41 7.79 4.06 -2.39
N GLU A 42 7.24 4.84 -3.32
CA GLU A 42 6.15 4.41 -4.19
C GLU A 42 6.54 3.19 -5.04
N TYR A 43 7.77 3.18 -5.57
CA TYR A 43 8.29 2.03 -6.31
C TYR A 43 8.28 0.76 -5.47
N HIS A 44 8.84 0.81 -4.25
CA HIS A 44 8.90 -0.35 -3.37
C HIS A 44 7.53 -0.75 -2.82
N TYR A 45 6.63 0.21 -2.63
CA TYR A 45 5.24 -0.08 -2.30
C TYR A 45 4.55 -0.86 -3.43
N ASP A 46 4.78 -0.50 -4.69
CA ASP A 46 4.11 -1.16 -5.83
C ASP A 46 4.79 -2.47 -6.27
N HIS A 47 6.12 -2.58 -6.14
CA HIS A 47 6.91 -3.71 -6.64
C HIS A 47 7.36 -4.68 -5.54
N GLY A 48 7.18 -4.31 -4.28
CA GLY A 48 7.65 -5.05 -3.13
C GLY A 48 8.94 -4.48 -2.53
N PHE A 49 9.06 -4.71 -1.23
CA PHE A 49 10.26 -4.41 -0.46
C PHE A 49 11.26 -5.54 -0.67
N THR A 50 12.54 -5.20 -0.83
CA THR A 50 13.63 -6.16 -1.00
C THR A 50 14.77 -5.79 -0.05
N GLY A 51 15.39 -6.81 0.55
CA GLY A 51 16.41 -6.61 1.58
C GLY A 51 15.87 -6.00 2.88
N GLU A 52 16.74 -5.88 3.87
CA GLU A 52 16.42 -5.13 5.08
C GLU A 52 16.37 -3.63 4.78
N ASP A 53 15.54 -2.89 5.51
CA ASP A 53 15.58 -1.43 5.48
C ASP A 53 16.73 -0.88 6.33
N ALA A 54 16.83 0.45 6.41
CA ALA A 54 17.87 1.14 7.20
C ALA A 54 17.91 0.74 8.68
N MET A 55 16.81 0.16 9.21
CA MET A 55 16.67 -0.26 10.60
C MET A 55 16.77 -1.79 10.78
N GLY A 56 17.01 -2.55 9.72
CA GLY A 56 17.13 -4.01 9.76
C GLY A 56 15.79 -4.74 9.62
N TRP A 57 14.69 -4.06 9.31
CA TRP A 57 13.38 -4.71 9.23
C TRP A 57 13.27 -5.58 7.99
N LYS A 58 12.72 -6.78 8.12
CA LYS A 58 12.59 -7.74 7.01
C LYS A 58 11.53 -7.31 5.99
N PRO A 59 11.70 -7.66 4.70
CA PRO A 59 10.73 -7.34 3.64
C PRO A 59 9.27 -7.69 3.93
N GLU A 60 9.01 -8.86 4.53
CA GLU A 60 7.64 -9.28 4.83
C GLU A 60 6.96 -8.34 5.84
N LEU A 61 7.70 -7.89 6.86
CA LEU A 61 7.17 -7.00 7.87
C LEU A 61 7.00 -5.58 7.34
N GLN A 62 7.98 -5.09 6.56
CA GLN A 62 7.87 -3.83 5.80
C GLN A 62 6.61 -3.85 4.91
N PHE A 63 6.36 -4.95 4.18
CA PHE A 63 5.18 -5.08 3.33
C PHE A 63 3.87 -4.97 4.12
N ILE A 64 3.76 -5.66 5.27
CA ILE A 64 2.52 -5.63 6.06
C ILE A 64 2.30 -4.25 6.69
N TRP A 65 3.35 -3.67 7.27
CA TRP A 65 3.30 -2.30 7.78
C TRP A 65 2.94 -1.30 6.68
N SER A 66 3.46 -1.47 5.46
CA SER A 66 3.13 -0.60 4.35
C SER A 66 1.65 -0.62 4.00
N ARG A 67 0.97 -1.77 4.10
CA ARG A 67 -0.48 -1.85 3.82
C ARG A 67 -1.33 -1.21 4.90
N PHE A 68 -1.02 -1.44 6.17
CA PHE A 68 -1.73 -0.74 7.23
C PHE A 68 -1.45 0.77 7.18
N GLY A 69 -0.21 1.19 6.93
CA GLY A 69 0.14 2.60 6.78
C GLY A 69 -0.53 3.25 5.56
N ALA A 70 -0.64 2.54 4.44
CA ALA A 70 -1.41 3.01 3.29
C ALA A 70 -2.92 3.06 3.57
N ALA A 71 -3.45 2.17 4.40
CA ALA A 71 -4.84 2.25 4.84
C ALA A 71 -5.10 3.56 5.60
N GLU A 72 -4.20 3.94 6.50
CA GLU A 72 -4.27 5.23 7.20
C GLU A 72 -4.11 6.43 6.27
N ALA A 73 -3.14 6.37 5.34
CA ALA A 73 -2.91 7.45 4.38
C ALA A 73 -4.09 7.66 3.42
N CYS A 74 -4.76 6.57 3.03
CA CYS A 74 -5.87 6.60 2.09
C CYS A 74 -7.25 6.56 2.76
N SER A 75 -7.32 6.78 4.08
CA SER A 75 -8.57 6.79 4.86
C SER A 75 -9.42 5.53 4.66
N LEU A 76 -8.76 4.37 4.54
CA LEU A 76 -9.41 3.07 4.44
C LEU A 76 -9.52 2.47 5.84
N PRO A 77 -10.73 2.22 6.37
CA PRO A 77 -10.90 1.74 7.73
C PRO A 77 -10.35 0.32 7.90
N TYR A 78 -9.71 0.09 9.04
CA TYR A 78 -9.29 -1.21 9.55
C TYR A 78 -9.25 -1.18 11.08
N ASP A 79 -9.28 -2.35 11.72
CA ASP A 79 -9.12 -2.45 13.18
C ASP A 79 -7.62 -2.37 13.53
N SER A 80 -7.15 -1.17 13.86
CA SER A 80 -5.74 -0.91 14.16
C SER A 80 -5.26 -1.61 15.42
N GLU A 81 -6.09 -1.67 16.47
CA GLU A 81 -5.75 -2.34 17.72
C GLU A 81 -5.58 -3.85 17.49
N ALA A 82 -6.51 -4.49 16.78
CA ALA A 82 -6.40 -5.91 16.45
C ALA A 82 -5.19 -6.19 15.54
N ALA A 83 -4.94 -5.33 14.55
CA ALA A 83 -3.80 -5.46 13.65
C ALA A 83 -2.46 -5.38 14.41
N LEU A 84 -2.29 -4.39 15.29
CA LEU A 84 -1.08 -4.24 16.10
C LEU A 84 -0.89 -5.41 17.06
N ALA A 85 -1.97 -5.89 17.69
CA ALA A 85 -1.91 -7.07 18.56
C ALA A 85 -1.49 -8.34 17.78
N ALA A 86 -2.01 -8.55 16.57
CA ALA A 86 -1.65 -9.70 15.75
C ALA A 86 -0.22 -9.60 15.21
N LEU A 87 0.26 -8.40 14.89
CA LEU A 87 1.65 -8.15 14.53
C LEU A 87 2.60 -8.52 15.68
N GLN A 88 2.33 -8.03 16.88
CA GLN A 88 3.10 -8.36 18.08
C GLN A 88 3.12 -9.87 18.35
N GLN A 89 1.96 -10.53 18.22
CA GLN A 89 1.87 -11.98 18.43
C GLN A 89 2.69 -12.77 17.40
N LYS A 90 2.71 -12.33 16.14
CA LYS A 90 3.33 -13.08 15.03
C LYS A 90 4.83 -12.79 14.88
N TYR A 91 5.22 -11.53 15.00
CA TYR A 91 6.57 -11.07 14.69
C TYR A 91 7.37 -10.67 15.95
N GLY A 92 6.76 -10.74 17.13
CA GLY A 92 7.38 -10.27 18.36
C GLY A 92 7.44 -8.74 18.40
N HIS A 93 8.37 -8.19 19.17
CA HIS A 93 8.50 -6.74 19.43
C HIS A 93 7.33 -6.12 20.19
N ASP A 94 7.56 -4.92 20.70
CA ASP A 94 6.54 -4.15 21.39
C ASP A 94 5.54 -3.57 20.38
N ARG A 95 4.27 -3.43 20.77
CA ARG A 95 3.24 -2.70 20.02
C ARG A 95 3.76 -1.37 19.47
N PHE A 96 4.46 -0.57 20.28
CA PHE A 96 4.99 0.73 19.88
C PHE A 96 5.98 0.64 18.72
N VAL A 97 6.73 -0.47 18.60
CA VAL A 97 7.62 -0.70 17.45
C VAL A 97 6.79 -0.89 16.18
N HIS A 98 5.73 -1.72 16.24
CA HIS A 98 4.86 -1.91 15.08
C HIS A 98 4.09 -0.64 14.70
N GLU A 99 3.69 0.15 15.69
CA GLU A 99 2.92 1.38 15.48
C GLU A 99 3.79 2.51 14.95
N ILE A 100 4.89 2.86 15.61
CA ILE A 100 5.70 4.04 15.29
C ILE A 100 6.71 3.73 14.18
N ASN A 101 7.53 2.69 14.34
CA ASN A 101 8.57 2.36 13.36
C ASN A 101 7.99 1.68 12.12
N GLY A 102 6.83 1.05 12.26
CA GLY A 102 6.14 0.37 11.17
C GLY A 102 5.05 1.22 10.55
N VAL A 103 3.82 1.02 11.03
CA VAL A 103 2.59 1.54 10.40
C VAL A 103 2.64 3.05 10.20
N SER A 104 2.99 3.82 11.23
CA SER A 104 3.02 5.28 11.18
C SER A 104 4.10 5.81 10.24
N PHE A 105 5.29 5.20 10.25
CA PHE A 105 6.37 5.52 9.30
C PHE A 105 5.88 5.34 7.86
N HIS A 106 5.30 4.19 7.55
CA HIS A 106 4.78 3.89 6.21
C HIS A 106 3.59 4.79 5.83
N ALA A 107 2.75 5.18 6.78
CA ALA A 107 1.67 6.14 6.56
C ALA A 107 2.23 7.53 6.20
N ALA A 108 3.28 7.98 6.88
CA ALA A 108 3.94 9.25 6.58
C ALA A 108 4.56 9.24 5.18
N GLN A 109 5.23 8.15 4.80
CA GLN A 109 5.81 8.01 3.46
C GLN A 109 4.75 8.01 2.36
N ALA A 110 3.63 7.31 2.57
CA ALA A 110 2.51 7.36 1.64
C ALA A 110 1.90 8.77 1.52
N LYS A 111 1.74 9.50 2.63
CA LYS A 111 1.20 10.86 2.65
C LYS A 111 2.11 11.90 2.00
N ALA A 112 3.42 11.63 1.90
CA ALA A 112 4.38 12.52 1.24
C ALA A 112 4.11 12.68 -0.27
N ASN A 113 3.36 11.76 -0.88
CA ASN A 113 2.87 11.89 -2.25
C ASN A 113 1.34 12.10 -2.26
N ALA A 114 0.89 13.32 -2.62
CA ALA A 114 -0.53 13.66 -2.71
C ALA A 114 -1.33 12.78 -3.70
N ASN A 115 -0.65 12.16 -4.68
CA ASN A 115 -1.26 11.28 -5.67
C ASN A 115 -1.11 9.80 -5.32
N PHE A 116 -0.66 9.47 -4.09
CA PHE A 116 -0.46 8.08 -3.68
C PHE A 116 -1.78 7.28 -3.73
N CYS A 117 -2.88 7.83 -3.25
CA CYS A 117 -4.16 7.11 -3.11
C CYS A 117 -4.99 7.07 -4.41
N THR A 118 -4.42 6.55 -5.50
CA THR A 118 -5.15 6.37 -6.77
C THR A 118 -6.26 5.31 -6.64
N PRO A 119 -7.33 5.36 -7.47
CA PRO A 119 -8.37 4.33 -7.46
C PRO A 119 -7.83 2.90 -7.66
N LYS A 120 -6.84 2.72 -8.55
CA LYS A 120 -6.14 1.44 -8.78
C LYS A 120 -5.48 0.95 -7.49
N ARG A 121 -4.71 1.83 -6.83
CA ARG A 121 -3.98 1.51 -5.59
C ARG A 121 -4.92 1.20 -4.43
N VAL A 122 -5.99 1.97 -4.25
CA VAL A 122 -7.00 1.70 -3.21
C VAL A 122 -7.70 0.36 -3.43
N GLN A 123 -8.03 0.02 -4.68
CA GLN A 123 -8.66 -1.27 -4.97
C GLN A 123 -7.70 -2.44 -4.71
N GLN A 124 -6.41 -2.29 -5.06
CA GLN A 124 -5.38 -3.27 -4.75
C GLN A 124 -5.18 -3.42 -3.23
N LEU A 125 -5.05 -2.31 -2.52
CA LEU A 125 -4.88 -2.29 -1.07
C LEU A 125 -6.01 -3.03 -0.34
N LYS A 126 -7.27 -2.88 -0.77
CA LYS A 126 -8.39 -3.62 -0.20
C LYS A 126 -8.23 -5.14 -0.30
N ARG A 127 -7.71 -5.64 -1.43
CA ARG A 127 -7.44 -7.07 -1.62
C ARG A 127 -6.29 -7.53 -0.73
N GLU A 128 -5.19 -6.77 -0.72
CA GLU A 128 -4.00 -7.08 0.08
C GLU A 128 -4.30 -7.07 1.58
N LEU A 129 -5.11 -6.13 2.06
CA LEU A 129 -5.56 -6.11 3.46
C LEU A 129 -6.44 -7.32 3.79
N SER A 130 -7.30 -7.78 2.88
CA SER A 130 -8.08 -9.00 3.11
C SER A 130 -7.17 -10.23 3.26
N GLU A 131 -6.14 -10.34 2.42
CA GLU A 131 -5.15 -11.42 2.49
C GLU A 131 -4.30 -11.33 3.77
N ILE A 132 -3.86 -10.13 4.14
CA ILE A 132 -3.13 -9.88 5.40
C ILE A 132 -3.99 -10.24 6.60
N ASN A 133 -5.26 -9.81 6.62
CA ASN A 133 -6.19 -10.12 7.71
C ASN A 133 -6.35 -11.64 7.86
N SER A 134 -6.47 -12.38 6.76
CA SER A 134 -6.48 -13.84 6.78
C SER A 134 -5.18 -14.42 7.37
N ARG A 135 -4.01 -13.94 6.93
CA ARG A 135 -2.69 -14.38 7.42
C ARG A 135 -2.45 -14.06 8.90
N LEU A 136 -3.02 -12.97 9.39
CA LEU A 136 -2.94 -12.51 10.79
C LEU A 136 -4.10 -13.03 11.65
N LYS A 137 -5.06 -13.77 11.04
CA LYS A 137 -6.26 -14.28 11.71
C LYS A 137 -7.11 -13.18 12.35
N LEU A 138 -7.16 -12.02 11.71
CA LEU A 138 -8.04 -10.91 12.05
C LEU A 138 -9.46 -11.23 11.57
N LYS A 139 -10.46 -10.92 12.41
CA LYS A 139 -11.88 -11.22 12.15
C LYS A 139 -12.57 -10.08 11.43
#